data_AF-A0AAE1T8X7-F1
#
_entry.id   AF-A0AAE1T8X7-F1
#
_cell.length_a   1.000
_cell.length_b   1.000
_cell.length_c   1.000
_cell.angle_alpha   90.00
_cell.angle_beta   90.00
_cell.angle_gamma   90.00
#
_symmetry.space_group_name_H-M   'P 1'
#
loop_
_entity.id
_entity.type
_entity.pdbx_description
1 polymer ?
#
loop_
_entity_poly.entity_id
_entity_poly.type
_entity_poly.pdbx_seq_one_letter_code
_entity_poly.pdbx_strand_id
1 'polypeptide(L)'
;MDHSTPRQLTNSSTHRDPRFFWSSLMMGPFKIPKNCFILWLAIMGRLSTLDKPWLHHIGGFCILCPDGVPETHDHLLFSCSFSRRCLASIRQQILLPWPHRDWQHGVQWASSRWRGKHVVNAAYRSLLESLVYHIWQERNTRRFQQRSRPPSIVGSLVVEEIRERIISVPLRNSVSSLGLYRLWKIPWPVEGCSS
;
A
#
# COMPACT_ATOMS: atom_id res chain seq x y z
N MET A 1 -38.12 -49.75 -11.66
CA MET A 1 -38.66 -48.43 -12.03
C MET A 1 -38.27 -47.50 -10.90
N ASP A 2 -37.24 -46.71 -11.15
CA ASP A 2 -36.44 -46.01 -10.15
C ASP A 2 -36.99 -44.59 -9.97
N HIS A 3 -37.36 -44.23 -8.74
CA HIS A 3 -37.93 -42.92 -8.41
C HIS A 3 -36.79 -41.95 -8.07
N SER A 4 -36.40 -41.15 -9.06
CA SER A 4 -35.39 -40.10 -8.93
C SER A 4 -35.83 -38.96 -8.00
N THR A 5 -35.16 -38.85 -6.85
CA THR A 5 -35.20 -37.69 -5.94
C THR A 5 -34.48 -36.50 -6.58
N PRO A 6 -34.99 -35.25 -6.49
CA PRO A 6 -34.29 -34.09 -7.06
C PRO A 6 -33.06 -33.75 -6.21
N ARG A 7 -31.89 -33.70 -6.85
CA ARG A 7 -30.66 -33.15 -6.25
C ARG A 7 -30.92 -31.68 -5.86
N GLN A 8 -30.97 -31.41 -4.57
CA GLN A 8 -30.87 -30.05 -4.08
C GLN A 8 -29.48 -29.50 -4.42
N LEU A 9 -29.45 -28.46 -5.26
CA LEU A 9 -28.28 -27.62 -5.47
C LEU A 9 -28.04 -26.88 -4.15
N THR A 10 -27.13 -27.40 -3.33
CA THR A 10 -26.65 -26.67 -2.16
C THR A 10 -25.95 -25.42 -2.66
N ASN A 11 -26.58 -24.26 -2.43
CA ASN A 11 -25.93 -22.96 -2.46
C ASN A 11 -24.75 -23.02 -1.49
N SER A 12 -23.55 -23.30 -2.00
CA SER A 12 -22.32 -23.13 -1.27
C SER A 12 -22.10 -21.65 -1.07
N SER A 13 -22.62 -21.12 0.04
CA SER A 13 -22.21 -19.86 0.63
C SER A 13 -20.69 -19.81 0.56
N THR A 14 -20.17 -18.89 -0.24
CA THR A 14 -18.73 -18.73 -0.50
C THR A 14 -18.04 -18.32 0.80
N HIS A 15 -17.65 -19.32 1.59
CA HIS A 15 -16.68 -19.16 2.66
C HIS A 15 -15.37 -18.76 1.98
N ARG A 16 -15.14 -17.45 1.87
CA ARG A 16 -13.97 -16.90 1.19
C ARG A 16 -12.72 -17.33 1.94
N ASP A 17 -11.84 -18.00 1.22
CA ASP A 17 -10.54 -18.41 1.70
C ASP A 17 -9.76 -17.16 2.20
N PRO A 18 -9.36 -17.11 3.49
CA PRO A 18 -8.56 -16.02 4.06
C PRO A 18 -7.27 -15.74 3.29
N ARG A 19 -6.82 -16.65 2.43
CA ARG A 19 -5.61 -16.49 1.63
C ARG A 19 -5.71 -15.45 0.51
N PHE A 20 -6.92 -14.96 0.17
CA PHE A 20 -7.12 -14.11 -1.02
C PHE A 20 -7.71 -12.71 -0.76
N PHE A 21 -8.00 -12.31 0.49
CA PHE A 21 -8.67 -11.02 0.73
C PHE A 21 -7.84 -9.80 0.29
N TRP A 22 -6.51 -9.92 0.28
CA TRP A 22 -5.59 -8.85 -0.10
C TRP A 22 -5.35 -8.72 -1.60
N SER A 23 -5.78 -9.70 -2.41
CA SER A 23 -5.60 -9.70 -3.87
C SER A 23 -6.14 -8.42 -4.52
N SER A 24 -7.21 -7.86 -3.96
CA SER A 24 -7.77 -6.59 -4.43
C SER A 24 -6.82 -5.42 -4.29
N LEU A 25 -5.87 -5.45 -3.35
CA LEU A 25 -4.87 -4.39 -3.19
C LEU A 25 -3.91 -4.35 -4.38
N MET A 26 -3.63 -5.49 -5.01
CA MET A 26 -2.68 -5.62 -6.12
C MET A 26 -3.33 -5.45 -7.51
N MET A 27 -4.45 -4.73 -7.54
CA MET A 27 -5.29 -4.57 -8.73
C MET A 27 -5.50 -3.08 -9.03
N GLY A 28 -5.57 -2.74 -10.31
CA GLY A 28 -5.88 -1.39 -10.77
C GLY A 28 -4.92 -0.90 -11.86
N PRO A 29 -5.23 0.27 -12.45
CA PRO A 29 -4.45 0.83 -13.55
C PRO A 29 -3.14 1.52 -13.10
N PHE A 30 -3.02 1.93 -11.84
CA PHE A 30 -1.86 2.67 -11.34
C PHE A 30 -0.74 1.80 -10.74
N LYS A 31 -0.79 0.47 -10.95
CA LYS A 31 0.19 -0.44 -10.34
C LYS A 31 1.62 -0.09 -10.74
N ILE A 32 2.51 -0.21 -9.77
CA ILE A 32 3.95 -0.09 -9.93
C ILE A 32 4.55 -1.45 -9.52
N PRO A 33 5.04 -2.28 -10.46
CA PRO A 33 5.37 -3.68 -10.18
C PRO A 33 6.30 -3.90 -8.99
N LYS A 34 7.35 -3.08 -8.84
CA LYS A 34 8.27 -3.13 -7.69
C LYS A 34 7.54 -2.91 -6.35
N ASN A 35 6.56 -2.01 -6.31
CA ASN A 35 5.82 -1.68 -5.10
C ASN A 35 4.82 -2.79 -4.75
N CYS A 36 4.10 -3.31 -5.76
CA CYS A 36 3.21 -4.45 -5.59
C CYS A 36 3.96 -5.68 -5.05
N PHE A 37 5.16 -5.94 -5.55
CA PHE A 37 5.99 -7.07 -5.11
C PHE A 37 6.43 -6.93 -3.66
N ILE A 38 6.91 -5.75 -3.25
CA ILE A 38 7.31 -5.49 -1.86
C ILE A 38 6.09 -5.53 -0.92
N LEU A 39 4.93 -5.00 -1.33
CA LEU A 39 3.70 -5.13 -0.56
C LEU A 39 3.31 -6.61 -0.38
N TRP A 40 3.37 -7.40 -1.45
CA TRP A 40 3.08 -8.84 -1.37
C TRP A 40 4.00 -9.55 -0.39
N LEU A 41 5.31 -9.29 -0.44
CA LEU A 41 6.26 -9.84 0.54
C LEU A 41 5.90 -9.44 1.97
N ALA A 42 5.55 -8.17 2.20
CA ALA A 42 5.16 -7.68 3.53
C ALA A 42 3.87 -8.35 4.06
N ILE A 43 2.87 -8.56 3.18
CA ILE A 43 1.62 -9.26 3.55
C ILE A 43 1.89 -10.72 3.88
N MET A 44 2.80 -11.37 3.15
CA MET A 44 3.17 -12.76 3.37
C MET A 44 4.11 -12.95 4.58
N GLY A 45 4.53 -11.88 5.25
CA GLY A 45 5.55 -11.93 6.31
C GLY A 45 6.92 -12.40 5.81
N ARG A 46 7.19 -12.19 4.52
CA ARG A 46 8.42 -12.63 3.82
C ARG A 46 9.33 -11.46 3.46
N LEU A 47 8.98 -10.23 3.84
CA LEU A 47 9.91 -9.13 3.71
C LEU A 47 11.05 -9.40 4.69
N SER A 48 12.29 -9.37 4.21
CA SER A 48 13.44 -9.65 5.08
C SER A 48 13.61 -8.48 6.07
N THR A 49 12.84 -8.52 7.14
CA THR A 49 13.13 -7.83 8.38
C THR A 49 14.24 -8.61 9.12
N LEU A 50 14.68 -8.15 10.28
CA LEU A 50 15.71 -8.86 11.07
C LEU A 50 15.15 -10.13 11.78
N ASP A 51 14.05 -10.68 11.29
CA ASP A 51 13.35 -11.87 11.78
C ASP A 51 14.06 -13.19 11.44
N LYS A 52 15.29 -13.12 10.93
CA LYS A 52 16.13 -14.29 10.65
C LYS A 52 17.10 -14.54 11.81
N PRO A 53 17.14 -15.77 12.38
CA PRO A 53 17.98 -16.11 13.53
C PRO A 53 19.47 -15.75 13.35
N TRP A 54 19.98 -15.82 12.12
CA TRP A 54 21.37 -15.47 11.79
C TRP A 54 21.60 -13.97 11.55
N LEU A 55 20.67 -13.09 11.89
CA LEU A 55 20.83 -11.63 11.80
C LEU A 55 20.77 -10.95 13.18
N HIS A 56 20.58 -11.73 14.24
CA HIS A 56 20.54 -11.26 15.64
C HIS A 56 21.79 -10.47 16.05
N HIS A 57 22.95 -10.79 15.50
CA HIS A 57 24.22 -10.10 15.79
C HIS A 57 24.30 -8.68 15.21
N ILE A 58 23.35 -8.24 14.38
CA ILE A 58 23.33 -6.89 13.79
C ILE A 58 22.39 -5.93 14.55
N GLY A 59 21.90 -6.33 15.73
CA GLY A 59 21.03 -5.52 16.59
C GLY A 59 19.57 -5.60 16.16
N GLY A 60 18.72 -6.19 17.01
CA GLY A 60 17.31 -6.45 16.73
C GLY A 60 16.39 -5.24 16.74
N PHE A 61 16.91 -4.01 16.89
CA PHE A 61 16.12 -2.79 17.01
C PHE A 61 15.88 -2.11 15.66
N CYS A 62 14.76 -1.38 15.55
CA CYS A 62 14.41 -0.67 14.33
C CYS A 62 15.37 0.49 14.04
N ILE A 63 16.02 0.47 12.88
CA ILE A 63 16.95 1.52 12.44
C ILE A 63 16.25 2.82 11.99
N LEU A 64 14.93 2.79 11.80
CA LEU A 64 14.18 3.96 11.33
C LEU A 64 13.89 4.96 12.44
N CYS A 65 13.82 4.51 13.69
CA CYS A 65 13.43 5.33 14.84
C CYS A 65 14.36 5.15 16.05
N PRO A 66 14.41 6.15 16.94
CA PRO A 66 15.16 6.06 18.19
C PRO A 66 14.40 5.31 19.31
N ASP A 67 13.22 4.73 19.03
CA ASP A 67 12.28 4.23 20.06
C ASP A 67 12.77 2.98 20.81
N GLY A 68 13.90 2.37 20.41
CA GLY A 68 14.46 1.17 21.04
C GLY A 68 13.56 -0.07 20.90
N VAL A 69 12.66 -0.09 19.93
CA VAL A 69 11.71 -1.19 19.70
C VAL A 69 12.30 -2.21 18.73
N PRO A 70 12.09 -3.53 18.95
CA PRO A 70 12.49 -4.55 18.00
C PRO A 70 11.90 -4.34 16.59
N GLU A 71 12.68 -4.59 15.55
CA GLU A 71 12.23 -4.50 14.16
C GLU A 71 11.28 -5.67 13.83
N THR A 72 9.99 -5.38 13.76
CA THR A 72 8.94 -6.30 13.26
C THR A 72 8.23 -5.65 12.07
N HIS A 73 7.49 -6.43 11.27
CA HIS A 73 6.67 -5.89 10.18
C HIS A 73 5.65 -4.86 10.70
N ASP A 74 5.02 -5.15 11.85
CA ASP A 74 4.05 -4.25 12.46
C ASP A 74 4.68 -2.90 12.86
N HIS A 75 5.82 -2.99 13.56
CA HIS A 75 6.56 -1.81 13.94
C HIS A 75 7.03 -1.05 12.72
N LEU A 76 7.74 -1.70 11.80
CA LEU A 76 8.33 -1.05 10.62
C LEU A 76 7.28 -0.28 9.80
N LEU A 77 6.09 -0.85 9.59
CA LEU A 77 5.13 -0.31 8.63
C LEU A 77 4.10 0.65 9.26
N PHE A 78 3.65 0.45 10.50
CA PHE A 78 2.63 1.31 11.11
C PHE A 78 2.91 1.80 12.52
N SER A 79 3.59 1.04 13.37
CA SER A 79 3.80 1.46 14.77
C SER A 79 5.05 2.34 14.97
N CYS A 80 6.01 2.32 14.03
CA CYS A 80 7.25 3.10 14.07
C CYS A 80 6.98 4.61 13.99
N SER A 81 7.63 5.40 14.84
CA SER A 81 7.52 6.86 14.82
C SER A 81 7.94 7.46 13.46
N PHE A 82 8.92 6.88 12.77
CA PHE A 82 9.30 7.28 11.42
C PHE A 82 8.15 7.11 10.42
N SER A 83 7.60 5.90 10.33
CA SER A 83 6.52 5.55 9.39
C SER A 83 5.25 6.35 9.66
N ARG A 84 4.91 6.59 10.93
CA ARG A 84 3.80 7.48 11.31
C ARG A 84 4.02 8.92 10.83
N ARG A 85 5.25 9.43 10.89
CA ARG A 85 5.59 10.77 10.37
C ARG A 85 5.55 10.83 8.85
N CYS A 86 5.96 9.78 8.13
CA CYS A 86 5.75 9.68 6.68
C CYS A 86 4.26 9.78 6.35
N LEU A 87 3.42 9.01 7.05
CA LEU A 87 1.97 9.02 6.83
C LEU A 87 1.34 10.37 7.20
N ALA A 88 1.82 11.04 8.25
CA ALA A 88 1.39 12.40 8.58
C ALA A 88 1.74 13.40 7.47
N SER A 89 2.94 13.31 6.89
CA SER A 89 3.34 14.13 5.74
C SER A 89 2.47 13.89 4.51
N ILE A 90 2.08 12.64 4.23
CA ILE A 90 1.14 12.31 3.15
C ILE A 90 -0.23 12.95 3.41
N ARG A 91 -0.74 12.88 4.64
CA ARG A 91 -2.04 13.48 5.02
C ARG A 91 -2.07 15.00 4.90
N GLN A 92 -0.92 15.68 4.99
CA GLN A 92 -0.83 17.12 4.75
C GLN A 92 -0.99 17.47 3.26
N GLN A 93 -0.67 16.53 2.37
CA GLN A 93 -0.65 16.78 0.92
C GLN A 93 -1.95 16.38 0.25
N ILE A 94 -2.55 15.24 0.65
CA ILE A 94 -3.76 14.67 0.06
C ILE A 94 -4.79 14.30 1.12
N LEU A 95 -6.07 14.29 0.74
CA LEU A 95 -7.12 13.77 1.61
C LEU A 95 -7.01 12.24 1.65
N LEU A 96 -6.55 11.69 2.77
CA LEU A 96 -6.35 10.25 2.96
C LEU A 96 -7.24 9.73 4.11
N PRO A 97 -8.36 9.05 3.79
CA PRO A 97 -9.31 8.56 4.79
C PRO A 97 -8.87 7.23 5.40
N TRP A 98 -7.58 7.08 5.72
CA TRP A 98 -7.02 5.84 6.27
C TRP A 98 -6.82 5.97 7.78
N PRO A 99 -7.50 5.18 8.63
CA PRO A 99 -7.29 5.20 10.07
C PRO A 99 -5.91 4.68 10.46
N HIS A 100 -5.39 5.16 11.59
CA HIS A 100 -4.22 4.55 12.23
C HIS A 100 -4.62 3.18 12.81
N ARG A 101 -3.94 2.12 12.36
CA ARG A 101 -4.14 0.72 12.79
C ARG A 101 -2.77 0.02 12.74
N ASP A 102 -2.64 -1.10 13.44
CA ASP A 102 -1.54 -2.03 13.21
C ASP A 102 -1.55 -2.56 11.76
N TRP A 103 -0.47 -3.22 11.36
CA TRP A 103 -0.25 -3.73 10.00
C TRP A 103 -1.38 -4.64 9.53
N GLN A 104 -1.75 -5.62 10.34
CA GLN A 104 -2.70 -6.65 9.92
C GLN A 104 -4.11 -6.07 9.76
N HIS A 105 -4.58 -5.29 10.71
CA HIS A 105 -5.88 -4.63 10.64
C HIS A 105 -5.89 -3.50 9.59
N GLY A 106 -4.76 -2.82 9.38
CA GLY A 106 -4.58 -1.81 8.33
C GLY A 106 -4.77 -2.38 6.93
N VAL A 107 -4.11 -3.51 6.64
CA VAL A 107 -4.22 -4.22 5.35
C VAL A 107 -5.63 -4.76 5.14
N GLN A 108 -6.25 -5.36 6.16
CA GLN A 108 -7.63 -5.86 6.06
C GLN A 108 -8.63 -4.74 5.81
N TRP A 109 -8.49 -3.62 6.51
CA TRP A 109 -9.32 -2.44 6.32
C TRP A 109 -9.15 -1.87 4.91
N ALA A 110 -7.91 -1.71 4.43
CA ALA A 110 -7.62 -1.20 3.08
C ALA A 110 -8.19 -2.14 2.00
N SER A 111 -8.01 -3.45 2.18
CA SER A 111 -8.53 -4.49 1.29
C SER A 111 -10.05 -4.51 1.23
N SER A 112 -10.73 -4.01 2.26
CA SER A 112 -12.19 -3.93 2.33
C SER A 112 -12.71 -2.59 1.81
N ARG A 113 -12.04 -1.49 2.17
CA ARG A 113 -12.44 -0.12 1.86
C ARG A 113 -12.17 0.29 0.42
N TRP A 114 -11.05 -0.14 -0.15
CA TRP A 114 -10.60 0.23 -1.50
C TRP A 114 -10.87 -0.86 -2.53
N ARG A 115 -11.96 -1.62 -2.34
CA ARG A 115 -12.42 -2.64 -3.29
C ARG A 115 -12.96 -2.03 -4.58
N GLY A 116 -13.10 -2.89 -5.58
CA GLY A 116 -13.74 -2.56 -6.86
C GLY A 116 -12.82 -1.83 -7.85
N LYS A 117 -13.46 -1.30 -8.90
CA LYS A 117 -12.78 -0.68 -10.05
C LYS A 117 -12.75 0.85 -9.98
N HIS A 118 -13.27 1.47 -8.92
CA HIS A 118 -13.31 2.93 -8.79
C HIS A 118 -11.88 3.50 -8.81
N VAL A 119 -11.64 4.50 -9.66
CA VAL A 119 -10.28 4.99 -9.95
C VAL A 119 -9.60 5.59 -8.71
N VAL A 120 -10.35 6.28 -7.85
CA VAL A 120 -9.83 6.79 -6.57
C VAL A 120 -9.38 5.66 -5.64
N ASN A 121 -10.11 4.54 -5.61
CA ASN A 121 -9.71 3.36 -4.81
C ASN A 121 -8.45 2.72 -5.38
N ALA A 122 -8.27 2.73 -6.71
CA ALA A 122 -7.02 2.27 -7.32
C ALA A 122 -5.83 3.16 -6.94
N ALA A 123 -6.00 4.48 -6.88
CA ALA A 123 -4.95 5.39 -6.46
C ALA A 123 -4.54 5.19 -4.99
N TYR A 124 -5.51 4.99 -4.09
CA TYR A 124 -5.20 4.69 -2.68
C TYR A 124 -4.54 3.31 -2.47
N ARG A 125 -4.89 2.30 -3.27
CA ARG A 125 -4.15 1.02 -3.27
C ARG A 125 -2.69 1.22 -3.67
N SER A 126 -2.46 1.97 -4.74
CA SER A 126 -1.12 2.29 -5.20
C SER A 126 -0.32 3.12 -4.17
N LEU A 127 -0.99 4.03 -3.46
CA LEU A 127 -0.39 4.78 -2.34
C LEU A 127 0.09 3.85 -1.22
N LEU A 128 -0.71 2.86 -0.81
CA LEU A 128 -0.31 1.88 0.19
C LEU A 128 0.90 1.07 -0.29
N GLU A 129 0.86 0.59 -1.53
CA GLU A 129 1.98 -0.13 -2.14
C GLU A 129 3.27 0.71 -2.13
N SER A 130 3.17 1.98 -2.55
CA SER A 130 4.30 2.92 -2.60
C SER A 130 4.84 3.26 -1.21
N LEU A 131 3.96 3.53 -0.24
CA LEU A 131 4.38 3.79 1.14
C LEU A 131 5.19 2.63 1.72
N VAL A 132 4.69 1.39 1.57
CA VAL A 132 5.39 0.18 2.04
C VAL A 132 6.74 0.02 1.36
N TYR A 133 6.79 0.23 0.04
CA TYR A 133 8.05 0.19 -0.72
C TYR A 133 9.06 1.23 -0.23
N HIS A 134 8.64 2.49 -0.06
CA HIS A 134 9.54 3.57 0.33
C HIS A 134 10.04 3.44 1.77
N ILE A 135 9.22 2.93 2.70
CA ILE A 135 9.66 2.59 4.06
C ILE A 135 10.73 1.49 4.02
N TRP A 136 10.46 0.42 3.27
CA TRP A 136 11.42 -0.67 3.09
C TRP A 136 12.73 -0.20 2.45
N GLN A 137 12.63 0.63 1.41
CA GLN A 137 13.79 1.21 0.74
C GLN A 137 14.61 2.07 1.72
N GLU A 138 13.96 2.96 2.47
CA GLU A 138 14.64 3.83 3.44
C GLU A 138 15.35 3.02 4.53
N ARG A 139 14.70 1.98 5.04
CA ARG A 139 15.30 1.05 6.01
C ARG A 139 16.58 0.42 5.45
N ASN A 140 16.53 -0.08 4.22
CA ASN A 140 17.69 -0.69 3.58
C ASN A 140 18.80 0.34 3.28
N THR A 141 18.43 1.54 2.83
CA THR A 141 19.39 2.63 2.59
C THR A 141 20.14 3.00 3.88
N ARG A 142 19.44 3.13 5.02
CA ARG A 142 20.10 3.38 6.30
C ARG A 142 21.03 2.24 6.71
N ARG A 143 20.56 1.01 6.54
CA ARG A 143 21.27 -0.20 6.98
C ARG A 143 22.54 -0.46 6.17
N PHE A 144 22.48 -0.32 4.85
CA PHE A 144 23.55 -0.76 3.95
C PHE A 144 24.34 0.39 3.33
N GLN A 145 23.81 1.61 3.35
CA GLN A 145 24.45 2.78 2.71
C GLN A 145 24.70 3.93 3.70
N GLN A 146 24.28 3.81 4.97
CA GLN A 146 24.42 4.84 6.01
C GLN A 146 23.88 6.23 5.61
N ARG A 147 22.92 6.25 4.67
CA ARG A 147 22.22 7.47 4.25
C ARG A 147 20.82 7.46 4.84
N SER A 148 20.33 8.63 5.21
CA SER A 148 18.97 8.78 5.72
C SER A 148 18.26 9.96 5.08
N ARG A 149 16.96 9.81 4.86
CA ARG A 149 16.05 10.87 4.45
C ARG A 149 15.07 11.17 5.59
N PRO A 150 14.70 12.44 5.80
CA PRO A 150 13.65 12.80 6.74
C PRO A 150 12.30 12.15 6.37
N PRO A 151 11.42 11.85 7.35
CA PRO A 151 10.11 11.26 7.07
C PRO A 151 9.24 12.12 6.14
N SER A 152 9.37 13.45 6.23
CA SER A 152 8.65 14.38 5.35
C SER A 152 9.05 14.21 3.89
N ILE A 153 10.35 14.04 3.61
CA ILE A 153 10.86 13.80 2.27
C ILE A 153 10.34 12.47 1.73
N VAL A 154 10.39 11.40 2.54
CA VAL A 154 9.86 10.09 2.14
C VAL A 154 8.35 10.16 1.87
N GLY A 155 7.59 10.85 2.71
CA GLY A 155 6.16 11.08 2.50
C GLY A 155 5.85 11.82 1.19
N SER A 156 6.60 12.89 0.88
CA SER A 156 6.45 13.61 -0.39
C SER A 156 6.81 12.76 -1.60
N LEU A 157 7.90 11.98 -1.53
CA LEU A 157 8.27 11.08 -2.63
C LEU A 157 7.16 10.08 -2.96
N VAL A 158 6.49 9.54 -1.94
CA VAL A 158 5.34 8.64 -2.13
C VAL A 158 4.20 9.37 -2.84
N VAL A 159 3.86 10.60 -2.44
CA VAL A 159 2.77 11.36 -3.08
C VAL A 159 3.12 11.69 -4.53
N GLU A 160 4.32 12.17 -4.81
CA GLU A 160 4.77 12.50 -6.16
C GLU A 160 4.80 11.27 -7.07
N GLU A 161 5.31 10.12 -6.61
CA GLU A 161 5.32 8.87 -7.39
C GLU A 161 3.89 8.50 -7.86
N ILE A 162 2.89 8.68 -6.99
CA ILE A 162 1.50 8.40 -7.36
C ILE A 162 0.90 9.48 -8.25
N ARG A 163 1.24 10.77 -8.05
CA ARG A 163 0.80 11.85 -8.96
C ARG A 163 1.30 11.61 -10.37
N GLU A 164 2.60 11.37 -10.52
CA GLU A 164 3.23 11.01 -11.79
C GLU A 164 2.57 9.78 -12.41
N ARG A 165 2.29 8.77 -11.58
CA ARG A 165 1.64 7.55 -12.06
C ARG A 165 0.22 7.82 -12.55
N ILE A 166 -0.57 8.64 -11.86
CA ILE A 166 -1.92 9.03 -12.27
C ILE A 166 -1.88 9.79 -13.61
N ILE A 167 -0.92 10.69 -13.80
CA ILE A 167 -0.75 11.44 -15.05
C ILE A 167 -0.32 10.52 -16.21
N SER A 168 0.56 9.56 -15.94
CA SER A 168 1.09 8.64 -16.98
C SER A 168 0.08 7.65 -17.54
N VAL A 169 -1.06 7.45 -16.86
CA VAL A 169 -2.05 6.45 -17.24
C VAL A 169 -3.22 7.15 -17.95
N PRO A 170 -3.56 6.75 -19.18
CA PRO A 170 -4.70 7.34 -19.88
C PRO A 170 -6.01 6.97 -19.16
N LEU A 171 -6.72 7.99 -18.70
CA LEU A 171 -8.02 7.86 -18.04
C LEU A 171 -9.11 8.41 -18.95
N ARG A 172 -10.29 7.79 -18.92
CA ARG A 172 -11.48 8.33 -19.58
C ARG A 172 -11.86 9.66 -18.93
N ASN A 173 -12.28 10.64 -19.72
CA ASN A 173 -12.85 11.86 -19.18
C ASN A 173 -14.18 11.50 -18.48
N SER A 174 -14.21 11.65 -17.15
CA SER A 174 -15.34 11.26 -16.32
C SER A 174 -15.33 12.05 -15.01
N VAL A 175 -16.49 12.15 -14.36
CA VAL A 175 -16.60 12.76 -13.02
C VAL A 175 -15.64 12.11 -12.02
N SER A 176 -15.45 10.79 -12.09
CA SER A 176 -14.52 10.06 -11.22
C SER A 176 -13.06 10.43 -11.49
N SER A 177 -12.67 10.62 -12.76
CA SER A 177 -11.31 11.05 -13.14
C SER A 177 -11.04 12.49 -12.69
N LEU A 178 -12.02 13.39 -12.86
CA LEU A 178 -11.94 14.76 -12.35
C LEU A 178 -11.85 14.78 -10.81
N GLY A 179 -12.66 13.97 -10.14
CA GLY A 179 -12.60 13.79 -8.70
C GLY A 179 -11.24 13.29 -8.22
N LEU A 180 -10.62 12.36 -8.96
CA LEU A 180 -9.26 11.90 -8.69
C LEU A 180 -8.24 13.04 -8.78
N TYR A 181 -8.20 13.78 -9.89
CA TYR A 181 -7.25 14.88 -10.06
C TYR A 181 -7.39 15.93 -8.95
N ARG A 182 -8.63 16.28 -8.58
CA ARG A 182 -8.92 17.20 -7.47
C ARG A 182 -8.42 16.66 -6.12
N LEU A 183 -8.74 15.41 -5.79
CA LEU A 183 -8.32 14.77 -4.53
C LEU A 183 -6.80 14.68 -4.40
N TRP A 184 -6.10 14.50 -5.52
CA TRP A 184 -4.64 14.38 -5.58
C TRP A 184 -3.92 15.70 -5.85
N LYS A 185 -4.66 16.81 -6.00
CA LYS A 185 -4.16 18.16 -6.32
C LYS A 185 -3.26 18.18 -7.57
N ILE A 186 -3.62 17.39 -8.56
CA ILE A 186 -2.91 17.32 -9.84
C ILE A 186 -3.44 18.46 -10.74
N PRO A 187 -2.57 19.29 -11.34
CA PRO A 187 -2.99 20.28 -12.32
C PRO A 187 -3.74 19.62 -13.47
N TRP A 188 -4.82 20.22 -13.92
CA TRP A 188 -5.57 19.69 -15.04
C TRP A 188 -4.67 19.59 -16.27
N PRO A 189 -4.59 18.43 -16.96
CA PRO A 189 -3.91 18.38 -18.24
C PRO A 189 -4.64 19.32 -19.20
N VAL A 190 -4.01 20.44 -19.55
CA VAL A 190 -4.54 21.36 -20.56
C VAL A 190 -4.66 20.54 -21.85
N GLU A 191 -5.88 20.40 -22.37
CA GLU A 191 -6.10 19.66 -23.62
C GLU A 191 -5.27 20.32 -24.72
N GLY A 192 -4.21 19.65 -25.19
CA GLY A 192 -3.27 20.26 -26.14
C GLY A 192 -2.11 19.40 -26.65
N CYS A 193 -2.04 18.11 -26.35
CA CYS A 193 -1.07 17.20 -26.97
C CYS A 193 -1.72 15.84 -27.24
N SER A 194 -2.51 15.77 -28.29
CA SER A 194 -2.76 14.53 -29.04
C SER A 194 -2.87 14.94 -30.50
N SER A 195 -1.72 14.94 -31.17
CA SER A 195 -1.59 14.87 -32.62
C SER A 195 -1.02 13.51 -32.96
#